data_AF-A0A2N5SFU9-F1
#
_entry.id   AF-A0A2N5SFU9-F1
#
_cell.length_a   1.000
_cell.length_b   1.000
_cell.length_c   1.000
_cell.angle_alpha   90.00
_cell.angle_beta   90.00
_cell.angle_gamma   90.00
#
_symmetry.space_group_name_H-M   'P 1'
#
loop_
_entity.id
_entity.type
_entity.pdbx_description
1 polymer ?
#
loop_
_entity_poly.entity_id
_entity_poly.type
_entity_poly.pdbx_seq_one_letter_code
_entity_poly.pdbx_strand_id
1 'polypeptide(L)'
;MENPRIEIQDVVRSITEPQDPVTVLANIDKYFTEDAYILHPLVNQPEFARGRDNLKAMYFLYRKGSFDNKIHFHAVMFSEDLNQCTLELTQDVRAGLHRWISMPLQSVRFLVRVDLRQEADGKYRICRQHDNFISDLRMSGVSFFPGSAFISDLVKACGAVCGIFWGRVLGHGVLMQSKKMGGSEGNSSP
;
A
#
# COMPACT_ATOMS: atom_id res chain seq x y z
N MET A 1 17.26 -11.87 0.94
CA MET A 1 16.99 -12.09 -0.49
C MET A 1 18.31 -11.96 -1.22
N GLU A 2 18.63 -12.90 -2.09
CA GLU A 2 19.81 -12.81 -2.96
C GLU A 2 19.49 -11.88 -4.15
N ASN A 3 18.30 -12.03 -4.73
CA ASN A 3 17.77 -11.17 -5.78
C ASN A 3 16.35 -10.68 -5.41
N PRO A 4 16.21 -9.45 -4.89
CA PRO A 4 14.91 -8.95 -4.46
C PRO A 4 13.89 -8.84 -5.60
N ARG A 5 14.32 -8.64 -6.87
CA ARG A 5 13.41 -8.53 -8.02
C ARG A 5 12.62 -9.82 -8.28
N ILE A 6 13.19 -10.95 -7.91
CA ILE A 6 12.59 -12.28 -8.09
C ILE A 6 11.88 -12.71 -6.81
N GLU A 7 12.51 -12.48 -5.65
CA GLU A 7 12.09 -13.09 -4.39
C GLU A 7 11.04 -12.28 -3.61
N ILE A 8 10.89 -10.96 -3.83
CA ILE A 8 10.11 -10.11 -2.91
C ILE A 8 8.65 -10.53 -2.75
N GLN A 9 8.01 -11.00 -3.81
CA GLN A 9 6.61 -11.43 -3.76
C GLN A 9 6.44 -12.66 -2.86
N ASP A 10 7.38 -13.60 -2.94
CA ASP A 10 7.37 -14.79 -2.09
C ASP A 10 7.73 -14.45 -0.65
N VAL A 11 8.64 -13.49 -0.43
CA VAL A 11 8.90 -12.93 0.91
C VAL A 11 7.63 -12.36 1.53
N VAL A 12 6.92 -11.48 0.83
CA VAL A 12 5.68 -10.85 1.31
C VAL A 12 4.59 -11.90 1.57
N ARG A 13 4.44 -12.91 0.69
CA ARG A 13 3.53 -14.03 0.93
C ARG A 13 3.94 -14.83 2.16
N SER A 14 5.22 -15.12 2.34
CA SER A 14 5.73 -15.96 3.43
C SER A 14 5.52 -15.36 4.83
N ILE A 15 5.41 -14.04 4.94
CA ILE A 15 5.12 -13.34 6.20
C ILE A 15 3.63 -13.04 6.40
N THR A 16 2.78 -13.26 5.37
CA THR A 16 1.37 -12.82 5.37
C THR A 16 0.35 -13.93 5.14
N GLU A 17 0.64 -14.94 4.33
CA GLU A 17 -0.31 -16.01 4.02
C GLU A 17 -0.34 -17.16 5.05
N PRO A 18 0.80 -17.60 5.63
CA PRO A 18 0.78 -18.66 6.63
C PRO A 18 -0.02 -18.27 7.88
N GLN A 19 -0.83 -19.21 8.38
CA GLN A 19 -1.56 -19.04 9.63
C GLN A 19 -0.69 -19.36 10.87
N ASP A 20 0.29 -20.25 10.71
CA ASP A 20 1.20 -20.61 11.80
C ASP A 20 2.10 -19.42 12.17
N PRO A 21 1.99 -18.88 13.40
CA PRO A 21 2.81 -17.76 13.82
C PRO A 21 4.29 -18.11 13.85
N VAL A 22 4.68 -19.36 14.16
CA VAL A 22 6.10 -19.74 14.25
C VAL A 22 6.78 -19.57 12.89
N THR A 23 6.14 -20.06 11.83
CA THR A 23 6.60 -19.89 10.44
C THR A 23 6.76 -18.40 10.08
N VAL A 24 5.76 -17.58 10.41
CA VAL A 24 5.78 -16.14 10.11
C VAL A 24 6.92 -15.44 10.85
N LEU A 25 7.08 -15.70 12.14
CA LEU A 25 8.12 -15.08 12.96
C LEU A 25 9.54 -15.47 12.49
N ALA A 26 9.74 -16.72 12.06
CA ALA A 26 11.00 -17.16 11.46
C ALA A 26 11.30 -16.44 10.13
N ASN A 27 10.27 -16.17 9.32
CA ASN A 27 10.42 -15.38 8.10
C ASN A 27 10.71 -13.91 8.41
N ILE A 28 10.13 -13.34 9.47
CA ILE A 28 10.51 -11.99 9.94
C ILE A 28 11.99 -11.95 10.35
N ASP A 29 12.48 -12.94 11.09
CA ASP A 29 13.91 -13.03 11.47
C ASP A 29 14.83 -13.08 10.22
N LYS A 30 14.40 -13.82 9.20
CA LYS A 30 15.18 -14.02 7.97
C LYS A 30 15.22 -12.77 7.08
N TYR A 31 14.09 -12.09 6.91
CA TYR A 31 13.92 -11.09 5.86
C TYR A 31 13.93 -9.64 6.35
N PHE A 32 13.86 -9.39 7.66
CA PHE A 32 13.92 -8.03 8.22
C PHE A 32 15.24 -7.77 8.93
N THR A 33 15.69 -6.52 8.88
CA THR A 33 16.85 -6.05 9.63
C THR A 33 16.54 -5.94 11.13
N GLU A 34 17.56 -5.89 11.98
CA GLU A 34 17.37 -5.80 13.44
C GLU A 34 16.65 -4.52 13.87
N ASP A 35 16.92 -3.43 13.17
CA ASP A 35 16.34 -2.09 13.36
C ASP A 35 15.03 -1.87 12.59
N ALA A 36 14.47 -2.92 11.98
CA ALA A 36 13.32 -2.77 11.10
C ALA A 36 12.05 -2.28 11.81
N TYR A 37 11.21 -1.57 11.06
CA TYR A 37 9.92 -1.10 11.56
C TYR A 37 8.84 -1.02 10.48
N ILE A 38 7.60 -0.93 10.94
CA ILE A 38 6.42 -0.80 10.08
C ILE A 38 5.63 0.48 10.38
N LEU A 39 5.14 1.09 9.31
CA LEU A 39 4.10 2.11 9.32
C LEU A 39 2.87 1.51 8.64
N HIS A 40 1.80 1.30 9.39
CA HIS A 40 0.58 0.69 8.88
C HIS A 40 -0.62 1.60 9.22
N PRO A 41 -1.65 1.70 8.36
CA PRO A 41 -2.71 2.70 8.53
C PRO A 41 -3.48 2.60 9.85
N LEU A 42 -3.47 1.42 10.47
CA LEU A 42 -4.13 1.15 11.75
C LEU A 42 -3.16 1.10 12.94
N VAL A 43 -1.86 0.90 12.71
CA VAL A 43 -0.86 0.73 13.78
C VAL A 43 0.49 1.22 13.28
N ASN A 44 0.96 2.34 13.80
CA ASN A 44 2.32 2.84 13.54
C ASN A 44 3.23 2.49 14.71
N GLN A 45 4.39 1.90 14.43
CA GLN A 45 5.41 1.71 15.46
C GLN A 45 6.05 3.07 15.80
N PRO A 46 5.95 3.56 17.04
CA PRO A 46 6.63 4.78 17.45
C PRO A 46 8.15 4.55 17.46
N GLU A 47 8.93 5.63 17.35
CA GLU A 47 10.38 5.51 17.16
C GLU A 47 11.08 4.73 18.28
N PHE A 48 10.66 4.92 19.53
CA PHE A 48 11.21 4.24 20.71
C PHE A 48 10.87 2.74 20.77
N ALA A 49 9.95 2.25 19.94
CA ALA A 49 9.52 0.86 19.89
C ALA A 49 9.82 0.20 18.53
N ARG A 50 10.69 0.81 17.71
CA ARG A 50 11.21 0.18 16.50
C ARG A 50 12.10 -1.02 16.84
N GLY A 51 12.30 -1.89 15.86
CA GLY A 51 13.15 -3.07 15.98
C GLY A 51 12.40 -4.36 15.70
N ARG A 52 13.15 -5.35 15.24
CA ARG A 52 12.63 -6.63 14.75
C ARG A 52 11.82 -7.40 15.80
N ASP A 53 12.20 -7.34 17.07
CA ASP A 53 11.49 -8.05 18.14
C ASP A 53 10.07 -7.48 18.38
N ASN A 54 9.93 -6.15 18.36
CA ASN A 54 8.62 -5.51 18.45
C ASN A 54 7.79 -5.72 17.17
N LEU A 55 8.45 -5.75 16.01
CA LEU A 55 7.82 -6.14 14.75
C LEU A 55 7.25 -7.56 14.81
N LYS A 56 8.00 -8.51 15.37
CA LYS A 56 7.54 -9.89 15.59
C LYS A 56 6.31 -9.92 16.49
N ALA A 57 6.28 -9.15 17.58
CA ALA A 57 5.10 -9.08 18.45
C ALA A 57 3.85 -8.58 17.70
N MET A 58 4.01 -7.59 16.80
CA MET A 58 2.90 -7.11 15.96
C MET A 58 2.43 -8.16 14.95
N TYR A 59 3.35 -8.81 14.24
CA TYR A 59 2.99 -9.88 13.29
C TYR A 59 2.33 -11.05 14.02
N PHE A 60 2.78 -11.42 15.21
CA PHE A 60 2.12 -12.41 16.05
C PHE A 60 0.67 -12.03 16.34
N LEU A 61 0.41 -10.79 16.75
CA LEU A 61 -0.95 -10.30 16.98
C LEU A 61 -1.79 -10.35 15.70
N TYR A 62 -1.25 -9.93 14.56
CA TYR A 62 -1.94 -10.02 13.28
C TYR A 62 -2.29 -11.46 12.90
N ARG A 63 -1.41 -12.43 13.15
CA ARG A 63 -1.70 -13.85 12.89
C ARG A 63 -2.75 -14.44 13.83
N LYS A 64 -2.90 -13.90 15.04
CA LYS A 64 -3.98 -14.28 15.95
C LYS A 64 -5.31 -13.61 15.63
N GLY A 65 -5.27 -12.38 15.14
CA GLY A 65 -6.45 -11.56 14.84
C GLY A 65 -6.97 -11.65 13.41
N SER A 66 -6.32 -12.42 12.53
CA SER A 66 -6.70 -12.56 11.13
C SER A 66 -6.59 -13.99 10.61
N PHE A 67 -7.48 -14.34 9.69
CA PHE A 67 -7.60 -15.68 9.10
C PHE A 67 -7.77 -15.61 7.58
N ASP A 68 -7.44 -16.71 6.91
CA ASP A 68 -7.60 -16.91 5.47
C ASP A 68 -6.92 -15.79 4.64
N ASN A 69 -5.75 -15.34 5.11
CA ASN A 69 -5.00 -14.27 4.47
C ASN A 69 -4.47 -14.72 3.10
N LYS A 70 -4.79 -13.97 2.04
CA LYS A 70 -4.28 -14.22 0.68
C LYS A 70 -3.83 -12.94 0.02
N ILE A 71 -2.67 -12.97 -0.65
CA ILE A 71 -2.10 -11.81 -1.33
C ILE A 71 -2.19 -11.97 -2.85
N HIS A 72 -2.75 -10.95 -3.50
CA HIS A 72 -2.83 -10.82 -4.96
C HIS A 72 -2.05 -9.59 -5.40
N PHE A 73 -0.96 -9.79 -6.14
CA PHE A 73 -0.15 -8.67 -6.64
C PHE A 73 -0.69 -8.16 -7.97
N HIS A 74 -0.75 -6.84 -8.10
CA HIS A 74 -1.11 -6.14 -9.34
C HIS A 74 0.11 -5.54 -10.02
N ALA A 75 1.04 -5.00 -9.24
CA ALA A 75 2.29 -4.43 -9.73
C ALA A 75 3.40 -4.55 -8.69
N VAL A 76 4.64 -4.71 -9.17
CA VAL A 76 5.86 -4.67 -8.35
C VAL A 76 6.86 -3.78 -9.07
N MET A 77 7.30 -2.73 -8.39
CA MET A 77 8.15 -1.68 -8.96
C MET A 77 9.37 -1.50 -8.07
N PHE A 78 10.54 -1.38 -8.68
CA PHE A 78 11.79 -1.14 -7.98
C PHE A 78 12.40 0.19 -8.41
N SER A 79 13.01 0.86 -7.45
CA SER A 79 13.99 1.92 -7.68
C SER A 79 15.18 1.40 -8.50
N GLU A 80 15.87 2.31 -9.18
CA GLU A 80 17.06 1.99 -9.98
C GLU A 80 18.19 1.39 -9.12
N ASP A 81 18.36 1.92 -7.91
CA ASP A 81 19.37 1.50 -6.94
C ASP A 81 18.98 0.26 -6.11
N LEU A 82 17.79 -0.31 -6.36
CA LEU A 82 17.24 -1.48 -5.65
C LEU A 82 16.99 -1.30 -4.14
N ASN A 83 17.13 -0.09 -3.60
CA ASN A 83 16.95 0.16 -2.18
C ASN A 83 15.48 0.38 -1.79
N GLN A 84 14.60 0.49 -2.77
CA GLN A 84 13.16 0.67 -2.56
C GLN A 84 12.37 -0.19 -3.54
N CYS A 85 11.32 -0.84 -3.01
CA CYS A 85 10.34 -1.57 -3.77
C CYS A 85 8.93 -1.11 -3.38
N THR A 86 8.08 -0.88 -4.38
CA THR A 86 6.66 -0.57 -4.20
C THR A 86 5.83 -1.71 -4.76
N LEU A 87 4.92 -2.24 -3.96
CA LEU A 87 4.01 -3.32 -4.31
C LEU A 87 2.58 -2.79 -4.27
N GLU A 88 1.88 -2.93 -5.39
CA GLU A 88 0.43 -2.78 -5.43
C GLU A 88 -0.20 -4.16 -5.26
N LEU A 89 -1.01 -4.33 -4.23
CA LEU A 89 -1.61 -5.63 -3.92
C LEU A 89 -3.02 -5.51 -3.32
N THR A 90 -3.78 -6.59 -3.44
CA THR A 90 -4.99 -6.84 -2.65
C THR A 90 -4.69 -7.92 -1.63
N GLN A 91 -5.08 -7.69 -0.39
CA GLN A 91 -5.11 -8.71 0.65
C GLN A 91 -6.55 -9.12 0.94
N ASP A 92 -6.86 -10.39 0.74
CA ASP A 92 -8.07 -10.99 1.29
C ASP A 92 -7.80 -11.35 2.75
N VAL A 93 -8.71 -10.97 3.65
CA VAL A 93 -8.54 -11.18 5.09
C VAL A 93 -9.88 -11.31 5.81
N ARG A 94 -9.95 -12.21 6.81
CA ARG A 94 -11.01 -12.23 7.82
C ARG A 94 -10.44 -11.80 9.16
N ALA A 95 -10.85 -10.64 9.66
CA ALA A 95 -10.51 -10.22 11.02
C ALA A 95 -11.41 -10.91 12.04
N GLY A 96 -10.88 -11.37 13.17
CA GLY A 96 -11.68 -12.02 14.21
C GLY A 96 -10.87 -12.55 15.38
N LEU A 97 -11.57 -13.01 16.41
CA LEU A 97 -10.95 -13.63 17.59
C LEU A 97 -10.72 -15.13 17.40
N HIS A 98 -11.56 -15.77 16.58
CA HIS A 98 -11.48 -17.18 16.25
C HIS A 98 -12.04 -17.41 14.83
N ARG A 99 -11.62 -18.48 14.13
CA ARG A 99 -12.10 -18.79 12.77
C ARG A 99 -13.65 -18.80 12.66
N TRP A 100 -14.32 -19.29 13.69
CA TRP A 100 -15.79 -19.35 13.82
C TRP A 100 -16.46 -18.04 14.26
N ILE A 101 -15.68 -17.10 14.82
CA ILE A 101 -16.12 -15.77 15.29
C ILE A 101 -15.28 -14.73 14.57
N SER A 102 -15.48 -14.65 13.25
CA SER A 102 -14.74 -13.75 12.37
C SER A 102 -15.70 -12.91 11.53
N MET A 103 -15.23 -11.73 11.14
CA MET A 103 -15.90 -10.87 10.20
C MET A 103 -15.99 -11.54 8.82
N PRO A 104 -16.92 -11.09 7.95
CA PRO A 104 -16.92 -11.49 6.55
C PRO A 104 -15.55 -11.28 5.90
N LEU A 105 -15.26 -12.07 4.85
CA LEU A 105 -14.04 -11.89 4.07
C LEU A 105 -14.03 -10.48 3.47
N GLN A 106 -12.94 -9.75 3.71
CA GLN A 106 -12.71 -8.43 3.15
C GLN A 106 -11.53 -8.49 2.19
N SER A 107 -11.64 -7.80 1.07
CA SER A 107 -10.55 -7.60 0.11
C SER A 107 -10.09 -6.16 0.24
N VAL A 108 -8.90 -5.97 0.79
CA VAL A 108 -8.34 -4.64 1.07
C VAL A 108 -7.20 -4.36 0.11
N ARG A 109 -7.27 -3.23 -0.60
CA ARG A 109 -6.20 -2.80 -1.52
C ARG A 109 -5.18 -1.93 -0.81
N PHE A 110 -3.90 -2.30 -0.98
CA PHE A 110 -2.76 -1.60 -0.41
C PHE A 110 -1.79 -1.15 -1.49
N LEU A 111 -1.17 -0.01 -1.21
CA LEU A 111 0.11 0.36 -1.78
C LEU A 111 1.17 0.21 -0.68
N VAL A 112 2.01 -0.80 -0.81
CA VAL A 112 3.05 -1.14 0.16
C VAL A 112 4.39 -0.67 -0.38
N ARG A 113 5.13 0.14 0.37
CA ARG A 113 6.53 0.44 0.08
C ARG A 113 7.42 -0.28 1.09
N VAL A 114 8.41 -1.00 0.59
CA VAL A 114 9.49 -1.55 1.42
C VAL A 114 10.80 -0.90 1.04
N ASP A 115 11.55 -0.48 2.05
CA ASP A 115 12.93 -0.03 1.89
C ASP A 115 13.83 -1.24 2.19
N LEU A 116 14.77 -1.50 1.28
CA LEU A 116 15.68 -2.64 1.30
C LEU A 116 17.09 -2.16 1.64
N ARG A 117 17.79 -2.96 2.45
CA ARG A 117 19.21 -2.77 2.78
C ARG A 117 19.96 -4.06 2.51
N GLN A 118 21.08 -3.97 1.80
CA GLN A 118 22.02 -5.08 1.69
C GLN A 118 22.85 -5.15 2.98
N GLU A 119 22.82 -6.29 3.64
CA GLU A 119 23.57 -6.52 4.88
C GLU A 119 24.98 -7.06 4.60
N ALA A 120 25.80 -7.18 5.65
CA ALA A 120 27.19 -7.66 5.55
C ALA A 120 27.34 -9.06 4.91
N ASP A 121 26.29 -9.88 4.94
CA ASP A 121 26.24 -11.19 4.30
C ASP A 121 25.89 -11.13 2.80
N GLY A 122 25.79 -9.94 2.22
CA GLY A 122 25.44 -9.71 0.83
C GLY A 122 23.94 -9.83 0.53
N LYS A 123 23.09 -10.14 1.52
CA LYS A 123 21.66 -10.35 1.31
C LYS A 123 20.87 -9.08 1.56
N TYR A 124 19.86 -8.86 0.73
CA TYR A 124 18.88 -7.80 0.94
C TYR A 124 17.87 -8.20 2.03
N ARG A 125 17.61 -7.28 2.95
CA ARG A 125 16.59 -7.36 3.99
C ARG A 125 15.74 -6.09 4.01
N ILE A 126 14.51 -6.22 4.47
CA ILE A 126 13.57 -5.11 4.64
C ILE A 126 13.94 -4.37 5.92
N CYS A 127 14.26 -3.07 5.81
CA CYS A 127 14.53 -2.22 6.97
C CYS A 127 13.34 -1.32 7.31
N ARG A 128 12.43 -1.09 6.36
CA ARG A 128 11.20 -0.34 6.60
C ARG A 128 10.08 -0.88 5.72
N GLN A 129 8.90 -1.00 6.29
CA GLN A 129 7.67 -1.25 5.55
C GLN A 129 6.68 -0.11 5.79
N HIS A 130 6.07 0.40 4.73
CA HIS A 130 5.05 1.43 4.78
C HIS A 130 3.83 0.99 3.98
N ASP A 131 2.80 0.60 4.71
CA ASP A 131 1.53 0.16 4.15
C ASP A 131 0.59 1.35 4.10
N ASN A 132 0.02 1.60 2.92
CA ASN A 132 -0.97 2.64 2.72
C ASN A 132 -2.24 2.03 2.14
N PHE A 133 -3.39 2.45 2.66
CA PHE A 133 -4.62 2.29 1.90
C PHE A 133 -4.51 3.12 0.62
N ILE A 134 -5.11 2.64 -0.45
CA ILE A 134 -5.34 3.50 -1.62
C ILE A 134 -6.13 4.71 -1.11
N SER A 135 -5.74 5.92 -1.56
CA SER A 135 -6.31 7.21 -1.13
C SER A 135 -7.81 7.36 -1.39
N ASP A 136 -8.40 6.40 -2.07
CA ASP A 136 -9.83 6.24 -2.23
C ASP A 136 -10.35 5.15 -1.30
N LEU A 137 -11.13 5.55 -0.29
CA LEU A 137 -11.71 4.62 0.69
C LEU A 137 -12.63 3.58 0.03
N ARG A 138 -13.31 3.95 -1.06
CA ARG A 138 -14.13 3.01 -1.82
C ARG A 138 -13.23 2.00 -2.53
N MET A 139 -12.15 2.45 -3.16
CA MET A 139 -11.21 1.54 -3.84
C MET A 139 -10.32 0.75 -2.87
N SER A 140 -10.05 1.26 -1.67
CA SER A 140 -9.24 0.56 -0.67
C SER A 140 -9.98 -0.63 -0.06
N GLY A 141 -11.32 -0.68 -0.18
CA GLY A 141 -12.16 -1.71 0.43
C GLY A 141 -12.41 -1.50 1.92
N VAL A 142 -11.97 -0.37 2.48
CA VAL A 142 -12.10 -0.07 3.91
C VAL A 142 -13.34 0.78 4.17
N SER A 143 -14.22 0.28 5.04
CA SER A 143 -15.36 1.04 5.56
C SER A 143 -15.19 1.27 7.06
N PHE A 144 -14.63 2.42 7.47
CA PHE A 144 -14.44 2.75 8.89
C PHE A 144 -15.77 2.87 9.65
N PHE A 145 -16.77 3.46 9.01
CA PHE A 145 -18.14 3.58 9.50
C PHE A 145 -19.12 3.65 8.32
N PRO A 146 -20.41 3.33 8.50
CA PRO A 146 -21.41 3.43 7.45
C PRO A 146 -21.42 4.82 6.80
N GLY A 147 -21.18 4.89 5.49
CA GLY A 147 -21.14 6.16 4.74
C GLY A 147 -19.75 6.82 4.61
N SER A 148 -18.70 6.28 5.25
CA SER A 148 -17.33 6.82 5.14
C SER A 148 -16.82 6.94 3.69
N ALA A 149 -17.10 5.95 2.83
CA ALA A 149 -16.78 6.01 1.41
C ALA A 149 -17.50 7.16 0.68
N PHE A 150 -18.79 7.37 0.97
CA PHE A 150 -19.57 8.47 0.38
C PHE A 150 -19.03 9.84 0.80
N ILE A 151 -18.66 10.01 2.07
CA ILE A 151 -18.07 11.26 2.57
C ILE A 151 -16.74 11.52 1.87
N SER A 152 -15.88 10.51 1.72
CA SER A 152 -14.62 10.63 0.97
C SER A 152 -14.88 11.07 -0.48
N ASP A 153 -15.84 10.44 -1.17
CA ASP A 153 -16.20 10.78 -2.54
C ASP A 153 -16.71 12.23 -2.65
N LEU A 154 -17.55 12.67 -1.69
CA LEU A 154 -18.07 14.02 -1.63
C LEU A 154 -16.96 15.06 -1.43
N VAL A 155 -16.04 14.83 -0.50
CA VAL A 155 -14.90 15.74 -0.25
C VAL A 155 -14.05 15.89 -1.52
N LYS A 156 -13.75 14.78 -2.20
CA LYS A 156 -12.99 14.80 -3.46
C LYS A 156 -13.74 15.54 -4.57
N ALA A 157 -15.04 15.31 -4.71
CA ALA A 157 -15.86 15.99 -5.70
C ALA A 157 -15.91 17.51 -5.46
N CYS A 158 -16.08 17.94 -4.21
CA CYS A 158 -16.01 19.36 -3.84
C CYS A 158 -14.66 19.97 -4.21
N GLY A 159 -13.55 19.28 -3.91
CA GLY A 159 -12.21 19.71 -4.30
C GLY A 159 -12.07 19.89 -5.82
N ALA A 160 -12.57 18.93 -6.60
CA ALA A 160 -12.56 19.01 -8.07
C ALA A 160 -13.39 20.20 -8.58
N VAL A 161 -14.60 20.41 -8.07
CA VAL A 161 -15.47 21.55 -8.48
C VAL A 161 -14.79 22.89 -8.17
N CYS A 162 -14.24 23.05 -6.96
CA CYS A 162 -13.49 24.25 -6.58
C CYS A 162 -12.27 24.48 -7.48
N GLY A 163 -11.49 23.43 -7.75
CA GLY A 163 -10.32 23.49 -8.63
C GLY A 163 -10.68 23.87 -10.07
N ILE A 164 -11.76 23.28 -10.62
CA ILE A 164 -12.27 23.61 -11.96
C ILE A 164 -12.73 25.07 -12.01
N PHE A 165 -13.46 25.52 -10.99
CA PHE A 165 -13.95 26.90 -10.91
C PHE A 165 -12.78 27.89 -10.94
N TRP A 166 -11.83 27.77 -10.02
CA TRP A 166 -10.67 28.66 -9.96
C TRP A 166 -9.76 28.53 -11.17
N GLY A 167 -9.57 27.31 -11.69
CA GLY A 167 -8.80 27.08 -12.91
C GLY A 167 -9.42 27.77 -14.13
N ARG A 168 -10.75 27.80 -14.25
CA ARG A 168 -11.44 28.54 -15.31
C ARG A 168 -11.35 30.06 -15.12
N VAL A 169 -11.47 30.55 -13.90
CA VAL A 169 -11.37 31.98 -13.59
C VAL A 169 -9.96 32.50 -13.85
N LEU A 170 -8.94 31.82 -13.34
CA LEU A 170 -7.54 32.25 -13.44
C LEU A 170 -6.90 31.90 -14.79
N GLY A 171 -7.29 30.78 -15.38
CA GLY A 171 -6.72 30.26 -16.64
C GLY A 171 -7.47 30.68 -17.91
N HIS A 172 -8.50 31.54 -17.81
CA HIS A 172 -9.42 31.86 -18.91
C HIS A 172 -8.71 32.24 -20.22
N GLY A 173 -7.68 33.09 -20.16
CA GLY A 173 -6.94 33.54 -21.34
C GLY A 173 -6.11 32.43 -22.01
N VAL A 174 -5.46 31.58 -21.22
CA VAL A 174 -4.61 30.47 -21.70
C VAL A 174 -5.45 29.36 -22.30
N LEU A 175 -6.57 29.01 -21.66
CA LEU A 175 -7.48 27.96 -22.14
C LEU A 175 -8.15 28.35 -23.47
N MET A 176 -8.46 29.63 -23.67
CA MET A 176 -9.02 30.15 -24.93
C MET A 176 -8.01 30.14 -26.09
N GLN A 177 -6.72 30.38 -25.82
CA GLN A 177 -5.66 30.26 -26.83
C GLN A 177 -5.40 28.80 -27.25
N SER A 178 -5.39 27.86 -26.29
CA SER A 178 -5.27 26.43 -26.58
C SER A 178 -6.39 25.92 -27.50
N LYS A 179 -7.63 26.36 -27.26
CA LYS A 179 -8.79 26.01 -28.10
C LYS A 179 -8.69 26.56 -29.54
N LYS A 180 -8.05 27.72 -29.73
CA LYS A 180 -7.84 28.31 -31.08
C LYS A 180 -6.74 27.58 -31.85
N MET A 181 -5.67 27.14 -31.20
CA MET A 181 -4.57 26.42 -31.86
C MET A 181 -5.01 25.02 -32.33
N GLY A 182 -5.77 24.28 -31.51
CA GLY A 182 -6.31 22.97 -31.90
C GLY A 182 -7.45 23.00 -32.94
N GLY A 183 -8.05 24.17 -33.21
CA GLY A 183 -9.08 24.35 -34.23
C GLY A 183 -8.55 24.78 -35.61
N SER A 184 -7.25 25.08 -35.72
CA SER A 184 -6.66 25.61 -36.96
C SER A 184 -6.11 24.54 -37.92
N GLU A 185 -6.08 23.27 -37.53
CA GLU A 185 -5.65 22.15 -38.41
C GLU A 185 -6.78 21.58 -39.28
N GLY A 186 -8.01 22.07 -39.16
CA GLY A 186 -9.18 21.51 -39.83
C GLY A 186 -9.62 22.18 -41.13
N ASN A 187 -8.93 23.20 -41.64
CA ASN A 187 -9.40 23.92 -42.82
C ASN A 187 -8.26 24.47 -43.70
N SER A 188 -7.62 23.58 -44.44
CA SER A 188 -6.86 23.90 -45.66
C SER A 188 -6.95 22.69 -46.58
N SER A 189 -7.96 22.59 -47.44
CA SER A 189 -8.04 23.14 -48.81
C SER A 189 -8.30 21.94 -49.74
N PRO A 190 -8.63 22.11 -51.03
CA PRO A 190 -9.37 23.17 -51.73
C PRO A 190 -10.76 22.73 -52.21
#